data_AF-A0A4R6J3U6-F1
#
_entry.id   AF-A0A4R6J3U6-F1
#
_cell.length_a   1.000
_cell.length_b   1.000
_cell.length_c   1.000
_cell.angle_alpha   90.00
_cell.angle_beta   90.00
_cell.angle_gamma   90.00
#
_symmetry.space_group_name_H-M   'P 1'
#
loop_
_entity.id
_entity.type
_entity.pdbx_description
1 polymer ?
#
loop_
_entity_poly.entity_id
_entity_poly.type
_entity_poly.pdbx_seq_one_letter_code
_entity_poly.pdbx_strand_id
1 'polypeptide(L)' 'METSQFATDLRNRIAAARKAVAEAERDEDYFAVDVRNGELKSLLRMARENDVTVDDPA' A
#
# COMPACT_ATOMS: atom_id res chain seq x y z
N MET A 1 12.07 -19.76 -3.98
CA MET A 1 11.11 -19.13 -4.91
C MET A 1 11.64 -17.75 -5.23
N GLU A 2 12.02 -17.47 -6.48
CA GLU A 2 12.25 -16.08 -6.89
C GLU A 2 10.93 -15.33 -6.70
N THR A 3 10.88 -14.43 -5.73
CA THR A 3 9.87 -13.37 -5.74
C THR A 3 10.10 -12.54 -6.99
N SER A 4 9.14 -12.55 -7.91
CA SER A 4 9.23 -11.73 -9.13
C SER A 4 9.53 -10.29 -8.74
N GLN A 5 10.36 -9.60 -9.54
CA GLN A 5 10.70 -8.20 -9.29
C GLN A 5 9.45 -7.32 -9.14
N PHE A 6 8.39 -7.67 -9.87
CA PHE A 6 7.04 -7.09 -9.72
C PHE A 6 6.47 -7.26 -8.31
N ALA A 7 6.49 -8.47 -7.75
CA ALA A 7 5.96 -8.72 -6.40
C ALA A 7 6.74 -7.95 -5.33
N THR A 8 8.06 -7.82 -5.50
CA THR A 8 8.90 -7.02 -4.60
C THR A 8 8.58 -5.52 -4.70
N ASP A 9 8.48 -4.97 -5.91
CA ASP A 9 8.09 -3.57 -6.13
C ASP A 9 6.72 -3.27 -5.55
N LEU A 10 5.74 -4.15 -5.81
CA LEU A 10 4.38 -3.97 -5.33
C LEU A 10 4.29 -3.96 -3.80
N ARG A 11 5.01 -4.85 -3.12
CA ARG A 11 5.09 -4.84 -1.64
C ARG A 11 5.72 -3.55 -1.11
N ASN A 12 6.81 -3.10 -1.72
CA ASN A 12 7.47 -1.86 -1.31
C ASN A 12 6.55 -0.65 -1.47
N ARG A 13 5.78 -0.59 -2.57
CA ARG A 13 4.82 0.48 -2.82
C ARG A 13 3.65 0.45 -1.83
N ILE A 14 3.18 -0.73 -1.45
CA ILE A 14 2.12 -0.89 -0.43
C ILE A 14 2.62 -0.43 0.93
N ALA A 15 3.84 -0.81 1.33
CA ALA A 15 4.46 -0.34 2.57
C ALA A 15 4.62 1.18 2.59
N ALA A 16 5.08 1.77 1.48
CA ALA A 16 5.20 3.22 1.35
C ALA A 16 3.83 3.93 1.43
N ALA A 17 2.80 3.40 0.76
CA ALA A 17 1.46 3.96 0.79
C ALA A 17 0.85 3.92 2.20
N ARG A 18 1.04 2.82 2.94
CA ARG A 18 0.61 2.73 4.36
C ARG A 18 1.29 3.77 5.24
N LYS A 19 2.60 3.96 5.06
CA LYS A 19 3.35 4.99 5.78
C LYS A 19 2.81 6.39 5.47
N ALA A 20 2.49 6.67 4.21
CA ALA A 20 1.92 7.95 3.79
C ALA A 20 0.52 8.20 4.37
N VAL A 21 -0.33 7.16 4.49
CA VAL A 21 -1.62 7.26 5.19
C VAL A 21 -1.40 7.62 6.66
N ALA A 22 -0.54 6.89 7.37
CA ALA A 22 -0.27 7.14 8.79
C ALA A 22 0.39 8.52 9.03
N GLU A 23 1.19 9.01 8.09
CA GLU A 23 1.74 10.37 8.09
C GLU A 23 0.62 11.41 7.95
N ALA A 24 -0.26 11.26 6.96
CA ALA A 24 -1.38 12.17 6.76
C ALA A 24 -2.38 12.16 7.94
N GLU A 25 -2.63 11.00 8.56
CA GLU A 25 -3.48 10.88 9.75
C GLU A 25 -2.90 11.64 10.95
N ARG A 26 -1.58 11.51 11.16
CA ARG A 26 -0.87 12.23 12.22
C ARG A 26 -0.83 13.74 12.01
N ASP A 27 -0.77 14.17 10.76
CA ASP A 27 -0.76 15.58 10.38
C ASP A 27 -2.18 16.18 10.30
N GLU A 28 -3.22 15.38 10.60
CA GLU A 28 -4.65 15.74 10.50
C GLU A 28 -5.06 16.24 9.09
N ASP A 29 -4.32 15.86 8.06
CA ASP A 29 -4.64 16.17 6.66
C ASP A 29 -5.61 15.13 6.10
N TYR A 30 -6.89 15.30 6.42
CA TYR A 30 -7.94 14.37 6.01
C TYR A 30 -8.11 14.27 4.49
N PHE A 31 -7.75 15.31 3.74
CA PHE A 31 -7.77 15.25 2.27
C PHE A 31 -6.67 14.32 1.78
N ALA A 32 -5.45 14.46 2.30
CA ALA A 32 -4.36 13.54 1.99
C ALA A 32 -4.70 12.12 2.42
N VAL A 33 -5.30 11.90 3.60
CA VAL A 33 -5.73 10.56 4.04
C VAL A 33 -6.67 9.91 3.03
N ASP A 34 -7.67 10.62 2.51
CA ASP A 34 -8.61 10.06 1.54
C ASP A 34 -7.92 9.66 0.21
N VAL A 35 -7.09 10.56 -0.33
CA VAL A 35 -6.31 10.29 -1.54
C VAL A 35 -5.39 9.09 -1.35
N ARG A 36 -4.63 9.05 -0.25
CA ARG A 36 -3.68 7.96 0.04
C ARG A 36 -4.39 6.63 0.29
N ASN A 37 -5.56 6.64 0.91
CA ASN A 37 -6.38 5.44 1.06
C ASN A 37 -6.89 4.91 -0.28
N GLY A 38 -7.25 5.79 -1.23
CA GLY A 38 -7.58 5.39 -2.59
C GLY A 38 -6.43 4.72 -3.33
N GLU A 39 -5.23 5.29 -3.22
CA GLU A 39 -3.99 4.72 -3.77
C GLU A 39 -3.69 3.34 -3.16
N LEU A 40 -3.73 3.24 -1.82
CA LEU A 40 -3.47 2.00 -1.10
C LEU A 40 -4.47 0.89 -1.49
N LYS A 41 -5.76 1.20 -1.56
CA LYS A 41 -6.80 0.24 -2.00
C LYS A 41 -6.51 -0.28 -3.41
N SER A 42 -6.06 0.58 -4.31
CA SER A 42 -5.72 0.18 -5.67
C SER A 42 -4.52 -0.77 -5.73
N LEU A 43 -3.49 -0.51 -4.92
CA LEU A 43 -2.32 -1.38 -4.81
C LEU A 43 -2.66 -2.74 -4.17
N LEU A 44 -3.47 -2.75 -3.10
CA LEU A 44 -3.92 -3.98 -2.45
C LEU A 44 -4.77 -4.84 -3.41
N ARG A 45 -5.64 -4.21 -4.22
CA ARG A 45 -6.39 -4.90 -5.27
C ARG A 45 -5.45 -5.53 -6.30
N MET A 46 -4.45 -4.78 -6.78
CA MET A 46 -3.45 -5.30 -7.71
C MET A 46 -2.67 -6.48 -7.13
N ALA A 47 -2.33 -6.43 -5.83
CA ALA A 47 -1.65 -7.52 -5.16
C ALA A 47 -2.51 -8.79 -5.13
N ARG A 48 -3.81 -8.65 -4.81
CA ARG A 48 -4.78 -9.75 -4.86
C ARG A 48 -4.95 -10.32 -6.27
N GLU A 49 -5.05 -9.48 -7.29
CA GLU A 49 -5.22 -9.90 -8.69
C GLU A 49 -4.02 -10.67 -9.24
N ASN A 50 -2.85 -10.54 -8.61
CA ASN A 50 -1.59 -11.16 -9.05
C ASN A 50 -1.03 -12.15 -8.02
N ASP A 51 -1.84 -12.60 -7.05
CA ASP A 51 -1.45 -13.54 -5.99
C ASP A 51 -0.19 -13.11 -5.20
N VAL A 52 0.01 -11.79 -5.05
CA VAL A 52 1.10 -11.24 -4.26
C VAL A 52 0.66 -11.12 -2.81
N THR A 53 1.21 -11.97 -1.94
CA THR A 53 1.01 -11.86 -0.49
C THR A 53 1.63 -10.57 0.03
N VAL A 54 0.86 -9.84 0.82
CA VAL A 54 1.25 -8.60 1.51
C VAL A 54 0.95 -8.79 3.00
N ASP A 55 1.85 -8.35 3.87
CA ASP A 55 1.59 -8.39 5.31
C ASP A 55 0.39 -7.49 5.61
N ASP A 56 -0.58 -7.92 6.42
CA ASP A 56 -1.61 -6.99 6.91
C ASP A 56 -1.03 -6.10 8.02
N PRO A 57 -1.48 -4.84 8.14
CA PRO A 57 -1.08 -4.03 9.28
C PRO A 57 -1.68 -4.67 10.53
N ALA A 58 -0.83 -5.06 11.48
CA ALA A 58 -1.22 -5.52 12.81
C ALA A 58 -1.89 -4.39 13.61
#